data_AF-A0A3B0ZW70-F1
#
_entry.id   AF-A0A3B0ZW70-F1
#
_cell.length_a   1.000
_cell.length_b   1.000
_cell.length_c   1.000
_cell.angle_alpha   90.00
_cell.angle_beta   90.00
_cell.angle_gamma   90.00
#
_symmetry.space_group_name_H-M   'P 1'
#
loop_
_entity.id
_entity.type
_entity.pdbx_description
1 polymer ?
#
loop_
_entity_poly.entity_id
_entity_poly.type
_entity_poly.pdbx_seq_one_letter_code
_entity_poly.pdbx_strand_id
1 'polypeptide(L)' 'MIKIYTAQDITEAHIIKGLLEANQINAFVNGFYLQGGIGEIAPTNFAGISVDDDKVDAALDIIKAYERNI' A
#
# COMPACT_ATOMS: atom_id res chain seq x y z
N MET A 1 5.89 6.83 -11.74
CA MET A 1 5.34 6.19 -10.52
C MET A 1 6.49 5.76 -9.63
N ILE A 2 6.46 6.16 -8.36
CA ILE A 2 7.48 5.87 -7.35
C ILE A 2 6.86 5.07 -6.21
N LYS A 3 7.54 4.00 -5.78
CA LYS A 3 7.13 3.19 -4.63
C LYS A 3 7.39 3.95 -3.34
N ILE A 4 6.36 4.06 -2.50
CA ILE A 4 6.40 4.85 -1.24
C ILE A 4 6.21 4.00 0.02
N TYR A 5 5.58 2.83 -0.10
CA TYR A 5 5.25 1.99 1.05
C TYR A 5 5.27 0.51 0.66
N THR A 6 5.51 -0.35 1.65
CA THR A 6 5.41 -1.79 1.52
C THR A 6 4.53 -2.30 2.65
N ALA A 7 3.29 -2.66 2.34
CA ALA A 7 2.37 -3.23 3.30
C ALA A 7 2.71 -4.70 3.59
N GLN A 8 2.36 -5.14 4.81
CA GLN A 8 2.55 -6.52 5.28
C GLN A 8 1.63 -7.50 4.56
N ASP A 9 0.42 -7.07 4.20
CA ASP A 9 -0.58 -7.85 3.49
C ASP A 9 -1.38 -6.98 2.51
N ILE A 10 -2.09 -7.63 1.59
CA ILE A 10 -2.96 -6.96 0.62
C ILE A 10 -4.10 -6.16 1.27
N THR A 11 -4.54 -6.56 2.45
CA THR A 11 -5.55 -5.82 3.23
C THR A 11 -5.04 -4.43 3.61
N GLU A 12 -3.86 -4.38 4.24
CA GLU A 12 -3.23 -3.12 4.65
C GLU A 12 -2.91 -2.24 3.43
N ALA A 13 -2.47 -2.83 2.32
CA ALA A 13 -2.21 -2.08 1.10
C ALA A 13 -3.46 -1.34 0.58
N HIS A 14 -4.63 -1.97 0.65
CA HIS A 14 -5.89 -1.32 0.27
C HIS A 14 -6.35 -0.27 1.28
N ILE A 15 -6.06 -0.44 2.57
CA ILE A 15 -6.32 0.60 3.59
C ILE A 15 -5.48 1.85 3.29
N ILE A 16 -4.17 1.69 3.08
CA ILE A 16 -3.27 2.79 2.72
C ILE A 16 -3.68 3.45 1.40
N LYS A 17 -4.05 2.65 0.39
CA LYS A 17 -4.57 3.18 -0.87
C LYS A 17 -5.80 4.05 -0.65
N GLY A 18 -6.81 3.57 0.08
CA GLY A 18 -8.02 4.33 0.35
C GLY A 18 -7.74 5.62 1.14
N LEU A 19 -6.79 5.58 2.08
CA LEU A 19 -6.33 6.75 2.82
C LEU A 19 -5.70 7.82 1.89
N LEU A 20 -4.86 7.40 0.95
CA LEU A 20 -4.24 8.30 -0.03
C LEU A 20 -5.28 8.85 -1.01
N GLU A 21 -6.18 8.01 -1.51
CA GLU A 21 -7.26 8.42 -2.43
C GLU A 21 -8.23 9.42 -1.78
N ALA A 22 -8.52 9.27 -0.49
CA ALA A 22 -9.32 10.24 0.28
C ALA A 22 -8.65 11.62 0.38
N ASN A 23 -7.32 11.68 0.22
CA ASN A 23 -6.53 12.91 0.16
C ASN A 23 -6.24 13.35 -1.29
N GLN A 24 -7.02 12.85 -2.26
CA GLN A 24 -6.85 13.13 -3.69
C GLN A 24 -5.48 12.71 -4.26
N ILE A 25 -4.83 11.72 -3.65
CA ILE A 25 -3.58 11.14 -4.14
C ILE A 25 -3.88 9.77 -4.74
N ASN A 26 -3.74 9.67 -6.06
CA ASN A 26 -3.94 8.40 -6.74
C ASN A 26 -2.80 7.42 -6.40
N ALA A 27 -3.16 6.24 -5.90
CA ALA A 27 -2.20 5.25 -5.43
C ALA A 27 -2.44 3.89 -6.08
N PHE A 28 -1.34 3.25 -6.46
CA PHE A 28 -1.32 1.95 -7.13
C PHE A 28 -0.79 0.89 -6.19
N VAL A 29 -1.59 -0.14 -5.95
CA VAL A 29 -1.21 -1.31 -5.16
C VAL A 29 -0.72 -2.39 -6.11
N ASN A 30 0.53 -2.81 -5.92
CA ASN A 30 1.16 -3.91 -6.63
C ASN A 30 1.41 -5.05 -5.63
N GLY A 31 0.66 -6.13 -5.76
CA GLY A 31 0.82 -7.35 -4.96
C GLY A 31 0.40 -8.56 -5.78
N PHE A 32 1.24 -9.59 -5.83
CA PHE A 32 0.92 -10.81 -6.55
C PHE A 32 -0.17 -11.58 -5.81
N TYR A 33 -1.43 -11.42 -6.22
CA TYR A 33 -2.51 -12.34 -5.84
C TYR A 33 -2.30 -13.66 -6.60
N LEU A 34 -1.37 -14.48 -6.12
CA LEU A 34 -1.27 -15.91 -6.43
C LEU A 34 -1.36 -16.59 -5.05
N GLN A 35 -2.33 -17.44 -4.72
CA GLN A 35 -3.03 -18.40 -5.56
C GLN A 35 -4.31 -18.86 -4.84
N GLY A 36 -5.32 -19.27 -5.61
CA GLY A 36 -6.51 -19.94 -5.07
C GLY A 36 -6.17 -21.29 -4.43
N GLY A 37 -6.92 -21.64 -3.37
CA GLY A 37 -6.86 -22.95 -2.75
C GLY A 37 -6.72 -22.87 -1.23
N ILE A 38 -7.69 -23.46 -0.54
CA ILE A 38 -7.69 -23.70 0.90
C ILE A 38 -6.39 -24.45 1.27
N GLY A 39 -5.49 -23.86 2.06
CA GLY A 39 -4.52 -24.66 2.83
C GLY A 39 -3.06 -24.23 2.91
N GLU A 40 -2.56 -23.22 2.20
CA GLU A 40 -1.14 -22.85 2.30
C GLU A 40 -0.96 -21.36 2.62
N ILE A 41 -0.37 -21.08 3.77
CA ILE A 41 0.12 -19.76 4.16
C ILE A 41 1.26 -19.42 3.19
N ALA A 42 0.93 -18.76 2.09
CA ALA A 42 1.93 -18.24 1.16
C ALA A 42 2.82 -17.23 1.90
N PRO A 43 4.15 -17.29 1.72
CA PRO A 43 5.10 -16.50 2.48
C PRO A 43 4.88 -15.01 2.22
N THR A 44 4.57 -14.28 3.29
CA THR A 44 4.63 -12.82 3.46
C THR A 44 4.55 -12.04 2.15
N ASN A 45 3.32 -11.87 1.68
CA ASN A 45 3.02 -11.28 0.38
C ASN A 45 3.07 -9.74 0.49
N PHE A 46 4.29 -9.19 0.52
CA PHE A 46 4.51 -7.74 0.60
C PHE A 46 3.85 -7.01 -0.58
N ALA A 47 2.80 -6.24 -0.29
CA ALA A 47 2.11 -5.43 -1.29
C ALA A 47 2.76 -4.04 -1.35
N GLY A 48 3.32 -3.68 -2.50
CA GLY A 48 3.96 -2.39 -2.73
C GLY A 48 2.95 -1.31 -3.14
N ILE A 49 3.02 -0.13 -2.53
CA ILE A 49 2.20 1.02 -2.90
C ILE A 49 3.07 2.02 -3.65
N SER A 50 2.59 2.51 -4.79
CA SER A 50 3.28 3.53 -5.60
C SER A 50 2.35 4.69 -5.95
N VAL A 51 2.90 5.89 -6.08
CA VAL A 51 2.19 7.12 -6.46
C VAL A 51 2.91 7.84 -7.60
N ASP A 52 2.30 8.88 -8.16
CA ASP A 52 2.99 9.79 -9.07
C ASP A 52 4.10 10.59 -8.37
N ASP A 53 5.14 10.93 -9.14
CA ASP A 53 6.35 11.61 -8.65
C ASP A 53 6.02 12.91 -7.90
N ASP A 54 5.12 13.72 -8.45
CA ASP A 54 4.63 14.98 -7.88
C ASP A 54 3.92 14.81 -6.51
N LYS A 55 3.47 13.59 -6.18
CA LYS A 55 2.71 13.30 -4.95
C LYS A 55 3.50 12.53 -3.91
N VAL A 56 4.78 12.24 -4.15
CA VAL A 56 5.61 11.44 -3.23
C VAL A 56 5.71 12.09 -1.86
N ASP A 57 6.05 13.37 -1.76
CA ASP A 57 6.18 14.07 -0.48
C ASP A 57 4.86 14.08 0.31
N ALA A 58 3.75 14.42 -0.35
CA ALA A 58 2.44 14.45 0.27
C ALA A 58 2.00 13.05 0.75
N ALA A 59 2.26 12.01 -0.04
CA ALA A 59 1.93 10.65 0.32
C ALA A 59 2.76 10.14 1.51
N LEU A 60 4.05 10.48 1.56
CA LEU A 60 4.93 10.11 2.67
C LEU A 60 4.52 10.77 3.98
N ASP A 61 4.03 12.01 3.96
CA ASP A 61 3.55 12.67 5.18
C ASP A 61 2.32 11.95 5.77
N ILE A 62 1.39 11.56 4.91
CA ILE A 62 0.18 10.79 5.28
C ILE A 62 0.56 9.41 5.84
N ILE A 63 1.48 8.70 5.19
CA ILE A 63 1.95 7.38 5.67
C ILE A 63 2.62 7.51 7.03
N LYS A 64 3.49 8.51 7.23
CA LYS A 64 4.11 8.75 8.54
C LYS A 64 3.07 9.06 9.61
N ALA A 65 1.98 9.76 9.27
CA ALA A 65 0.89 10.01 10.19
C ALA A 65 0.12 8.73 10.54
N TYR A 66 -0.07 7.83 9.57
CA TYR A 66 -0.65 6.50 9.77
C TYR A 66 0.23 5.63 10.68
N GLU A 67 1.54 5.52 10.40
CA GLU A 67 2.48 4.71 11.20
C GLU A 67 2.61 5.17 12.65
N ARG A 68 2.35 6.45 12.94
CA ARG A 68 2.34 6.97 14.32
C ARG A 68 1.10 6.57 15.14
N ASN A 69 0.04 6.09 14.49
CA ASN A 69 -1.23 5.72 15.14
C ASN A 69 -1.40 4.21 15.34
N ILE A 70 -0.40 3.40 14.96
CA ILE A 70 -0.35 1.95 15.15
C ILE A 70 0.72 1.57 16.18
#